data_AF-A0A2U1PHH3-F1
#
_entry.id   AF-A0A2U1PHH3-F1
#
_cell.length_a   1.000
_cell.length_b   1.000
_cell.length_c   1.000
_cell.angle_alpha   90.00
_cell.angle_beta   90.00
_cell.angle_gamma   90.00
#
_symmetry.space_group_name_H-M   'P 1'
#
loop_
_entity.id
_entity.type
_entity.pdbx_description
1 polymer ?
#
loop_
_entity_poly.entity_id
_entity_poly.type
_entity_poly.pdbx_seq_one_letter_code
_entity_poly.pdbx_strand_id
1 'polypeptide(L)'
;MSQQNKTGNTKRYNNSQFVPPRTNRDTTYATQHNVGGSSSSSNIPDRIIPAIREGGPEYALVPTQEYVRKVSEDVTEDEHFTSGPWLSAIHKLLNDKGVVVTGCLGDIKNNSVKGKLELVVAVIKSCTPNMLGELTVTLKDPTGTISGTIHHKVLTEEAGYKNSIKVGAVLVLRNVSVFTPKSTPPCLNITIRNMEAVFDKDTIFIG
;
A
#
# COMPACT_ATOMS: atom_id res chain seq x y z
N MET A 1 -62.02 -0.50 -11.15
CA MET A 1 -61.57 -1.47 -10.12
C MET A 1 -60.32 -2.15 -10.67
N SER A 2 -59.13 -2.15 -10.10
CA SER A 2 -58.59 -1.51 -8.90
C SER A 2 -57.08 -1.39 -9.11
N GLN A 3 -56.51 -0.24 -8.73
CA GLN A 3 -55.08 -0.11 -8.48
C GLN A 3 -54.73 -0.87 -7.20
N GLN A 4 -53.54 -1.47 -7.12
CA GLN A 4 -52.83 -1.62 -5.85
C GLN A 4 -51.34 -1.34 -6.04
N ASN A 5 -50.95 -0.16 -5.53
CA ASN A 5 -49.62 0.19 -5.08
C ASN A 5 -49.18 -0.75 -3.94
N LYS A 6 -47.87 -1.03 -3.84
CA LYS A 6 -47.20 -1.25 -2.54
C LYS A 6 -45.68 -1.07 -2.64
N THR A 7 -45.29 0.15 -2.27
CA THR A 7 -44.22 0.53 -1.32
C THR A 7 -42.81 -0.03 -1.45
N GLY A 8 -41.87 0.91 -1.55
CA GLY A 8 -40.44 0.68 -1.61
C GLY A 8 -39.79 0.36 -0.27
N ASN A 9 -38.57 -0.16 -0.37
CA ASN A 9 -37.63 -0.30 0.73
C ASN A 9 -36.35 0.47 0.38
N THR A 10 -36.33 1.75 0.75
CA THR A 10 -35.13 2.57 0.74
C THR A 10 -34.25 2.15 1.92
N LYS A 11 -33.20 1.36 1.68
CA LYS A 11 -32.12 1.24 2.66
C LYS A 11 -31.27 2.51 2.60
N ARG A 12 -31.55 3.43 3.53
CA ARG A 12 -30.64 4.52 3.91
C ARG A 12 -29.37 3.87 4.48
N TYR A 13 -28.24 4.05 3.81
CA TYR A 13 -26.94 3.80 4.42
C TYR A 13 -26.43 5.13 4.99
N ASN A 14 -26.22 5.13 6.30
CA ASN A 14 -25.75 6.26 7.07
C ASN A 14 -24.30 6.59 6.70
N ASN A 15 -24.02 7.88 6.54
CA ASN A 15 -22.68 8.46 6.52
C ASN A 15 -21.92 8.04 7.79
N SER A 16 -20.99 7.09 7.67
CA SER A 16 -19.96 6.87 8.68
C SER A 16 -18.88 7.92 8.48
N GLN A 17 -18.95 9.01 9.24
CA GLN A 17 -17.83 9.94 9.38
C GLN A 17 -16.62 9.17 9.92
N PHE A 18 -15.48 9.32 9.23
CA PHE A 18 -14.19 8.84 9.70
C PHE A 18 -13.83 9.60 10.99
N VAL A 19 -13.79 8.91 12.13
CA VAL A 19 -13.32 9.47 13.40
C VAL A 19 -11.90 8.95 13.61
N PRO A 20 -10.86 9.80 13.58
CA PRO A 20 -9.50 9.35 13.88
C PRO A 20 -9.38 8.92 15.35
N PRO A 21 -8.50 7.94 15.68
CA PRO A 21 -8.28 7.52 17.06
C PRO A 21 -7.85 8.69 17.94
N ARG A 22 -8.57 8.91 19.04
CA ARG A 22 -8.17 9.86 20.09
C ARG A 22 -6.87 9.38 20.71
N THR A 23 -5.83 10.20 20.61
CA THR A 23 -4.57 10.00 21.33
C THR A 23 -4.86 10.14 22.81
N ASN A 24 -4.72 9.05 23.58
CA ASN A 24 -4.93 9.08 25.01
C ASN A 24 -3.74 9.85 25.64
N ARG A 25 -3.97 11.13 25.97
CA ARG A 25 -3.12 11.92 26.84
C ARG A 25 -3.86 12.10 28.15
N ASP A 26 -3.66 11.17 29.08
CA ASP A 26 -3.95 11.42 30.48
C ASP A 26 -2.66 11.47 31.30
N THR A 27 -2.28 12.73 31.47
CA THR A 27 -1.49 13.35 32.51
C THR A 27 -1.80 12.81 33.90
N THR A 28 -0.78 12.47 34.69
CA THR A 28 -0.84 12.69 36.14
C THR A 28 0.55 13.08 36.65
N TYR A 29 0.74 14.39 36.82
CA TYR A 29 1.82 14.93 37.64
C TYR A 29 1.38 14.83 39.11
N ALA A 30 2.22 14.22 39.94
CA ALA A 30 2.16 14.38 41.39
C ALA A 30 3.44 15.06 41.86
N THR A 31 3.32 16.34 42.15
CA THR A 31 4.30 17.19 42.84
C THR A 31 4.32 16.85 44.32
N GLN A 32 5.50 16.68 44.94
CA GLN A 32 5.76 17.12 46.31
C GLN A 32 7.21 17.63 46.49
N HIS A 33 7.30 18.94 46.80
CA HIS A 33 8.13 19.63 47.82
C HIS A 33 9.55 19.14 48.14
N ASN A 34 10.58 19.93 48.46
CA ASN A 34 10.94 21.37 48.56
C ASN A 34 12.37 21.31 49.20
N VAL A 35 13.45 22.00 48.80
CA VAL A 35 13.92 23.33 49.27
C VAL A 35 15.43 23.39 48.93
N GLY A 36 15.90 24.53 48.44
CA GLY A 36 17.18 25.12 48.87
C GLY A 36 18.33 25.22 47.87
N GLY A 37 18.86 26.45 47.70
CA GLY A 37 20.29 26.66 47.46
C GLY A 37 20.65 27.43 46.19
N SER A 38 21.05 28.69 46.37
CA SER A 38 21.48 29.64 45.36
C SER A 38 22.91 29.41 44.84
N SER A 39 23.20 30.09 43.72
CA SER A 39 24.47 30.64 43.25
C SER A 39 25.34 29.85 42.26
N SER A 40 25.75 30.64 41.27
CA SER A 40 26.57 30.42 40.08
C SER A 40 28.00 29.97 40.36
N SER A 41 28.52 29.03 39.56
CA SER A 41 29.83 29.19 38.91
C SER A 41 30.07 28.10 37.86
N SER A 42 30.54 28.53 36.69
CA SER A 42 31.14 27.72 35.64
C SER A 42 32.24 26.81 36.20
N ASN A 43 32.27 25.54 35.80
CA ASN A 43 33.48 24.73 35.56
C ASN A 43 33.06 23.35 35.01
N ILE A 44 33.44 23.04 33.77
CA ILE A 44 33.45 21.68 33.21
C ILE A 44 34.63 20.94 33.85
N PRO A 45 34.43 19.72 34.38
CA PRO A 45 35.36 18.65 34.02
C PRO A 45 34.72 17.27 33.82
N ASP A 46 35.30 16.55 32.85
CA ASP A 46 35.61 15.13 32.85
C ASP A 46 34.52 14.09 33.14
N ARG A 47 34.03 13.52 32.03
CA ARG A 47 34.04 12.07 31.75
C ARG A 47 33.81 11.16 32.98
N ILE A 48 32.55 10.97 33.35
CA ILE A 48 32.13 9.86 34.20
C ILE A 48 31.26 8.92 33.37
N ILE A 49 31.84 7.77 33.01
CA ILE A 49 31.11 6.59 32.53
C ILE A 49 30.37 6.01 33.75
N PRO A 50 29.03 5.90 33.77
CA PRO A 50 28.36 5.10 34.78
C PRO A 50 28.38 3.64 34.34
N ALA A 51 28.89 2.78 35.24
CA ALA A 51 28.93 1.34 35.10
C ALA A 51 27.55 0.76 34.74
N ILE A 52 27.53 -0.11 33.71
CA ILE A 52 26.39 -0.94 33.35
C ILE A 52 26.21 -1.98 34.46
N ARG A 53 25.09 -1.92 35.19
CA ARG A 53 24.57 -3.08 35.96
C ARG A 53 23.41 -3.68 35.17
N GLU A 54 23.44 -5.01 35.12
CA GLU A 54 22.74 -5.91 34.23
C GLU A 54 21.19 -5.90 34.34
N GLY A 55 20.53 -6.13 33.20
CA GLY A 55 19.20 -6.79 33.15
C GLY A 55 18.06 -5.96 32.55
N GLY A 56 17.87 -5.99 31.23
CA GLY A 56 16.67 -5.50 30.54
C GLY A 56 16.72 -5.75 29.03
N PRO A 57 15.60 -6.07 28.35
CA PRO A 57 15.62 -6.63 27.01
C PRO A 57 16.18 -5.62 26.01
N GLU A 58 17.06 -6.13 25.15
CA GLU A 58 17.73 -5.46 24.05
C GLU A 58 16.68 -4.91 23.06
N TYR A 59 16.15 -3.72 23.35
CA TYR A 59 15.70 -2.84 22.28
C TYR A 59 16.98 -2.35 21.62
N ALA A 60 17.44 -3.07 20.59
CA ALA A 60 18.47 -2.59 19.70
C ALA A 60 18.04 -1.19 19.23
N LEU A 61 18.75 -0.15 19.71
CA LEU A 61 18.50 1.23 19.31
C LEU A 61 18.80 1.31 17.82
N VAL A 62 17.76 1.19 17.02
CA VAL A 62 17.81 1.40 15.58
C VAL A 62 18.40 2.81 15.37
N PRO A 63 19.55 2.97 14.68
CA PRO A 63 20.17 4.27 14.50
C PRO A 63 19.16 5.24 13.88
N THR A 64 19.11 6.49 14.35
CA THR A 64 18.16 7.52 13.89
C THR A 64 18.14 7.65 12.35
N GLN A 65 19.26 7.38 11.69
CA GLN A 65 19.36 7.36 10.23
C GLN A 65 18.60 6.22 9.56
N GLU A 66 18.50 5.05 10.20
CA GLU A 66 17.71 3.92 9.70
C GLU A 66 16.21 4.15 9.92
N TYR A 67 15.83 4.82 11.02
CA TYR A 67 14.45 5.28 11.23
C TYR A 67 14.03 6.34 10.20
N VAL A 68 14.87 7.34 9.96
CA VAL A 68 14.61 8.39 8.94
C VAL A 68 14.54 7.80 7.53
N ARG A 69 15.35 6.77 7.22
CA ARG A 69 15.27 6.06 5.93
C ARG A 69 13.94 5.34 5.76
N LYS A 70 13.51 4.56 6.76
CA LYS A 70 12.22 3.85 6.74
C LYS A 70 11.04 4.82 6.64
N VAL A 71 11.07 5.91 7.41
CA VAL A 71 10.03 6.94 7.39
C VAL A 71 10.02 7.72 6.06
N SER A 72 11.19 7.99 5.47
CA SER A 72 11.27 8.65 4.16
C SER A 72 10.82 7.73 3.02
N GLU A 73 11.07 6.43 3.12
CA GLU A 73 10.54 5.43 2.21
C GLU A 73 9.01 5.41 2.32
N ASP A 74 8.44 5.29 3.52
CA ASP A 74 6.99 5.24 3.74
C ASP A 74 6.24 6.52 3.31
N VAL A 75 6.81 7.72 3.55
CA VAL A 75 6.15 9.00 3.18
C VAL A 75 6.19 9.26 1.67
N THR A 76 7.12 8.67 0.93
CA THR A 76 7.22 8.82 -0.54
C THR A 76 6.45 7.75 -1.32
N GLU A 77 6.05 6.64 -0.67
CA GLU A 77 5.41 5.53 -1.37
C GLU A 77 3.97 5.82 -1.86
N ASP A 78 3.29 6.79 -1.27
CA ASP A 78 1.88 7.09 -1.55
C ASP A 78 1.70 8.12 -2.68
N GLU A 79 2.79 8.77 -3.13
CA GLU A 79 2.75 9.70 -4.28
C GLU A 79 2.25 9.00 -5.56
N HIS A 80 2.46 7.69 -5.66
CA HIS A 80 1.99 6.91 -6.80
C HIS A 80 0.47 6.98 -6.98
N PHE A 81 -0.32 7.10 -5.90
CA PHE A 81 -1.79 7.13 -6.00
C PHE A 81 -2.36 8.50 -6.38
N THR A 82 -1.51 9.51 -6.47
CA THR A 82 -1.80 10.83 -7.04
C THR A 82 -1.09 11.07 -8.37
N SER A 83 -0.30 10.09 -8.83
CA SER A 83 0.49 10.21 -10.04
C SER A 83 -0.38 10.17 -11.31
N GLY A 84 0.12 10.78 -12.39
CA GLY A 84 -0.56 10.79 -13.68
C GLY A 84 -0.95 9.39 -14.21
N PRO A 85 -0.10 8.36 -14.10
CA PRO A 85 -0.44 6.99 -14.52
C PRO A 85 -1.62 6.42 -13.73
N TRP A 86 -1.65 6.64 -12.41
CA TRP A 86 -2.74 6.17 -11.55
C TRP A 86 -4.06 6.88 -11.85
N LEU A 87 -4.03 8.21 -11.92
CA LEU A 87 -5.22 9.01 -12.24
C LEU A 87 -5.78 8.65 -13.63
N SER A 88 -4.90 8.40 -14.60
CA SER A 88 -5.30 7.95 -15.94
C SER A 88 -5.99 6.58 -15.92
N ALA A 89 -5.48 5.64 -15.11
CA ALA A 89 -6.10 4.34 -14.93
C ALA A 89 -7.50 4.45 -14.29
N ILE A 90 -7.63 5.25 -13.22
CA ILE A 90 -8.93 5.48 -12.56
C ILE A 90 -9.91 6.18 -13.52
N HIS A 91 -9.45 7.19 -14.25
CA HIS A 91 -10.29 7.91 -15.21
C HIS A 91 -10.80 7.00 -16.33
N LYS A 92 -9.95 6.11 -16.87
CA LYS A 92 -10.38 5.09 -17.82
C LYS A 92 -11.52 4.24 -17.25
N LEU A 93 -11.36 3.74 -16.03
CA LEU A 93 -12.35 2.86 -15.40
C LEU A 93 -13.68 3.56 -15.09
N LEU A 94 -13.64 4.84 -14.70
CA LEU A 94 -14.84 5.64 -14.48
C LEU A 94 -15.61 5.89 -15.79
N ASN A 95 -14.87 6.14 -16.89
CA ASN A 95 -15.45 6.32 -18.22
C ASN A 95 -16.02 5.03 -18.81
N ASP A 96 -15.48 3.88 -18.41
CA ASP A 96 -16.05 2.56 -18.64
C ASP A 96 -17.27 2.34 -17.70
N LYS A 97 -18.30 3.18 -17.91
CA LYS A 97 -19.56 3.36 -17.17
C LYS A 97 -19.94 2.23 -16.19
N GLY A 98 -19.32 2.21 -15.01
CA GLY A 98 -19.77 1.40 -13.87
C GLY A 98 -18.79 0.35 -13.36
N VAL A 99 -17.53 0.37 -13.79
CA VAL A 99 -16.52 -0.53 -13.23
C VAL A 99 -16.12 -0.07 -11.83
N VAL A 100 -16.60 -0.77 -10.80
CA VAL A 100 -16.12 -0.64 -9.43
C VAL A 100 -14.84 -1.44 -9.28
N VAL A 101 -13.78 -0.86 -8.69
CA VAL A 101 -12.56 -1.61 -8.34
C VAL A 101 -12.92 -2.57 -7.20
N THR A 102 -13.01 -3.87 -7.52
CA THR A 102 -13.44 -4.92 -6.57
C THR A 102 -12.29 -5.66 -5.92
N GLY A 103 -11.08 -5.62 -6.48
CA GLY A 103 -9.91 -6.33 -5.97
C GLY A 103 -8.96 -5.43 -5.19
N CYS A 104 -9.17 -5.30 -3.88
CA CYS A 104 -8.18 -4.69 -2.99
C CYS A 104 -7.10 -5.72 -2.64
N LEU A 105 -5.83 -5.39 -2.87
CA LEU A 105 -4.68 -6.25 -2.58
C LEU A 105 -4.46 -6.50 -1.08
N GLY A 106 -4.90 -5.59 -0.21
CA GLY A 106 -4.83 -5.77 1.24
C GLY A 106 -5.76 -6.85 1.79
N ASP A 107 -6.82 -7.20 1.05
CA ASP A 107 -7.83 -8.17 1.47
C ASP A 107 -8.16 -9.20 0.38
N ILE A 108 -7.11 -9.71 -0.26
CA ILE A 108 -7.22 -10.66 -1.38
C ILE A 108 -8.09 -11.88 -1.04
N LYS A 109 -8.04 -12.36 0.21
CA LYS A 109 -8.81 -13.53 0.63
C LYS A 109 -10.31 -13.30 0.44
N ASN A 110 -10.81 -12.14 0.86
CA ASN A 110 -12.23 -11.82 0.77
C ASN A 110 -12.62 -11.35 -0.64
N ASN A 111 -11.69 -10.72 -1.37
CA ASN A 111 -11.95 -10.19 -2.71
C ASN A 111 -11.81 -11.23 -3.82
N SER A 112 -11.18 -12.37 -3.55
CA SER A 112 -10.99 -13.43 -4.55
C SER A 112 -12.23 -14.33 -4.66
N VAL A 113 -12.82 -14.39 -5.86
CA VAL A 113 -13.93 -15.31 -6.18
C VAL A 113 -13.35 -16.47 -6.99
N LYS A 114 -13.47 -17.70 -6.45
CA LYS A 114 -12.90 -18.92 -7.07
C LYS A 114 -11.39 -18.78 -7.39
N GLY A 115 -10.64 -18.08 -6.52
CA GLY A 115 -9.22 -17.85 -6.68
C GLY A 115 -8.86 -16.81 -7.75
N LYS A 116 -9.77 -15.91 -8.11
CA LYS A 116 -9.52 -14.83 -9.07
C LYS A 116 -9.98 -13.47 -8.56
N LEU A 117 -9.27 -12.44 -8.96
CA LEU A 117 -9.67 -11.04 -8.76
C LEU A 117 -10.25 -10.52 -10.09
N GLU A 118 -11.46 -9.97 -10.04
CA GLU A 118 -12.16 -9.51 -11.24
C GLU A 118 -11.48 -8.30 -11.88
N LEU A 119 -11.01 -7.36 -11.05
CA LEU A 119 -10.28 -6.18 -11.45
C LEU A 119 -9.22 -5.82 -10.40
N VAL A 120 -8.01 -5.54 -10.86
CA VAL A 120 -6.91 -5.00 -10.03
C VAL A 120 -6.33 -3.79 -10.75
N VAL A 121 -6.14 -2.70 -10.00
CA VAL A 121 -5.35 -1.54 -10.42
C VAL A 121 -4.18 -1.41 -9.47
N ALA A 122 -2.96 -1.56 -9.97
CA ALA A 122 -1.79 -1.58 -9.11
C ALA A 122 -0.56 -0.98 -9.77
N VAL A 123 0.26 -0.31 -8.96
CA VAL A 123 1.56 0.24 -9.34
C VAL A 123 2.61 -0.85 -9.24
N ILE A 124 3.50 -0.92 -10.23
CA ILE A 124 4.69 -1.77 -10.17
C ILE A 124 5.72 -1.10 -9.25
N LYS A 125 6.00 -1.73 -8.10
CA LYS A 125 7.05 -1.30 -7.16
C LYS A 125 8.41 -1.91 -7.48
N SER A 126 8.45 -3.12 -8.03
CA SER A 126 9.69 -3.76 -8.48
C SER A 126 9.43 -4.71 -9.64
N CYS A 127 10.48 -4.93 -10.43
CA CYS A 127 10.54 -5.89 -11.53
C CYS A 127 11.84 -6.68 -11.40
N THR A 128 11.77 -8.02 -11.46
CA THR A 128 12.93 -8.90 -11.44
C THR A 128 12.76 -9.98 -12.49
N PRO A 129 13.56 -9.96 -13.58
CA PRO A 129 13.53 -11.01 -14.59
C PRO A 129 13.86 -12.37 -13.96
N ASN A 130 13.13 -13.41 -14.36
CA ASN A 130 13.44 -14.77 -13.96
C ASN A 130 14.23 -15.51 -15.06
N MET A 131 14.84 -16.65 -14.70
CA MET A 131 15.66 -17.44 -15.62
C MET A 131 14.86 -18.10 -16.76
N LEU A 132 13.53 -18.13 -16.67
CA LEU A 132 12.61 -18.73 -17.63
C LEU A 132 11.99 -17.70 -18.60
N GLY A 133 12.41 -16.44 -18.52
CA GLY A 133 11.90 -15.35 -19.37
C GLY A 133 10.57 -14.76 -18.91
N GLU A 134 10.06 -15.14 -17.74
CA GLU A 134 8.97 -14.42 -17.06
C GLU A 134 9.53 -13.32 -16.15
N LEU A 135 8.65 -12.46 -15.65
CA LEU A 135 9.03 -11.34 -14.81
C LEU A 135 8.32 -11.42 -13.46
N THR A 136 9.08 -11.51 -12.37
CA THR A 136 8.54 -11.35 -11.02
C THR A 136 8.33 -9.87 -10.75
N VAL A 137 7.17 -9.50 -10.24
CA VAL A 137 6.83 -8.11 -9.89
C VAL A 137 6.29 -8.02 -8.47
N THR A 138 6.51 -6.86 -7.85
CA THR A 138 5.77 -6.45 -6.65
C THR A 138 4.78 -5.36 -7.06
N LEU A 139 3.51 -5.59 -6.77
CA LEU A 139 2.40 -4.71 -7.11
C LEU A 139 1.82 -4.08 -5.85
N LYS A 140 1.53 -2.79 -5.88
CA LYS A 140 0.95 -2.05 -4.76
C LYS A 140 -0.32 -1.32 -5.19
N ASP A 141 -1.36 -1.43 -4.38
CA ASP A 141 -2.54 -0.57 -4.42
C ASP A 141 -2.67 0.17 -3.06
N PRO A 142 -3.64 1.08 -2.88
CA PRO A 142 -3.81 1.82 -1.63
C PRO A 142 -4.08 0.94 -0.40
N THR A 143 -4.44 -0.33 -0.61
CA THR A 143 -4.83 -1.26 0.45
C THR A 143 -3.74 -2.25 0.82
N GLY A 144 -2.77 -2.51 -0.06
CA GLY A 144 -1.69 -3.41 0.22
C GLY A 144 -0.78 -3.71 -0.96
N THR A 145 0.14 -4.64 -0.71
CA THR A 145 1.18 -5.06 -1.65
C THR A 145 1.09 -6.56 -1.87
N ILE A 146 1.23 -7.01 -3.12
CA ILE A 146 1.29 -8.43 -3.47
C ILE A 146 2.42 -8.69 -4.46
N SER A 147 3.03 -9.88 -4.40
CA SER A 147 3.89 -10.37 -5.47
C SER A 147 3.06 -10.91 -6.64
N GLY A 148 3.65 -10.93 -7.82
CA GLY A 148 3.07 -11.59 -8.99
C GLY A 148 4.12 -12.02 -9.99
N THR A 149 3.72 -12.89 -10.91
CA THR A 149 4.52 -13.29 -12.07
C THR A 149 3.82 -12.84 -13.34
N ILE A 150 4.57 -12.19 -14.24
CA ILE A 150 4.11 -11.80 -15.57
C ILE A 150 4.69 -12.80 -16.56
N HIS A 151 3.81 -13.57 -17.19
CA HIS A 151 4.15 -14.60 -18.15
C HIS A 151 4.90 -14.02 -19.37
N HIS A 152 5.91 -14.74 -19.89
CA HIS A 152 6.79 -14.27 -20.97
C HIS A 152 6.05 -13.72 -22.21
N LYS A 153 4.86 -14.27 -22.54
CA LYS A 153 4.02 -13.79 -23.65
C LYS A 153 3.55 -12.34 -23.51
N VAL A 154 3.52 -11.79 -22.31
CA VAL A 154 3.21 -10.37 -22.08
C VAL A 154 4.41 -9.47 -22.42
N LEU A 155 5.62 -10.04 -22.34
CA LEU A 155 6.90 -9.35 -22.49
C LEU A 155 7.44 -9.42 -23.93
N THR A 156 6.64 -9.90 -24.88
CA THR A 156 7.00 -9.91 -26.30
C THR A 156 6.67 -8.58 -26.96
N GLU A 157 7.33 -8.26 -28.07
CA GLU A 157 6.99 -7.07 -28.87
C GLU A 157 5.56 -7.17 -29.41
N GLU A 158 5.12 -8.38 -29.82
CA GLU A 158 3.78 -8.64 -30.33
C GLU A 158 2.66 -8.30 -29.33
N ALA A 159 2.93 -8.43 -28.03
CA ALA A 159 1.99 -8.09 -26.98
C ALA A 159 1.87 -6.57 -26.75
N GLY A 160 2.84 -5.77 -27.20
CA GLY A 160 2.82 -4.32 -27.09
C GLY A 160 3.10 -3.73 -25.70
N TYR A 161 3.26 -4.56 -24.66
CA TYR A 161 3.43 -4.08 -23.27
C TYR A 161 4.88 -4.07 -22.76
N LYS A 162 5.80 -4.74 -23.47
CA LYS A 162 7.19 -4.98 -23.03
C LYS A 162 7.89 -3.73 -22.49
N ASN A 163 7.80 -2.61 -23.21
CA ASN A 163 8.50 -1.36 -22.86
C ASN A 163 7.81 -0.56 -21.75
N SER A 164 6.54 -0.85 -21.48
CA SER A 164 5.73 -0.15 -20.47
C SER A 164 5.74 -0.85 -19.12
N ILE A 165 6.15 -2.12 -19.05
CA ILE A 165 6.24 -2.90 -17.81
C ILE A 165 7.56 -2.56 -17.09
N LYS A 166 7.53 -1.47 -16.33
CA LYS A 166 8.65 -0.95 -15.54
C LYS A 166 8.16 -0.39 -14.21
N VAL A 167 9.08 -0.20 -13.27
CA VAL A 167 8.77 0.41 -11.96
C VAL A 167 8.08 1.77 -12.15
N GLY A 168 7.02 1.99 -11.38
CA GLY A 168 6.16 3.18 -11.44
C GLY A 168 5.03 3.10 -12.46
N ALA A 169 5.01 2.11 -13.37
CA ALA A 169 3.87 1.91 -14.26
C ALA A 169 2.66 1.37 -13.49
N VAL A 170 1.46 1.70 -13.96
CA VAL A 170 0.19 1.23 -13.39
C VAL A 170 -0.42 0.18 -14.31
N LEU A 171 -0.71 -0.99 -13.76
CA LEU A 171 -1.37 -2.09 -14.44
C LEU A 171 -2.87 -2.05 -14.16
N VAL A 172 -3.68 -2.24 -15.20
CA VAL A 172 -5.09 -2.57 -15.08
C VAL A 172 -5.26 -4.02 -15.52
N LEU A 173 -5.63 -4.89 -14.58
CA LEU A 173 -5.71 -6.32 -14.77
C LEU A 173 -7.14 -6.82 -14.58
N ARG A 174 -7.62 -7.69 -15.46
CA ARG A 174 -8.92 -8.38 -15.31
C ARG A 174 -8.79 -9.87 -15.11
N ASN A 175 -9.68 -10.41 -14.28
CA ASN A 175 -9.86 -11.85 -14.08
C ASN A 175 -8.52 -12.58 -13.78
N VAL A 176 -7.67 -11.91 -13.00
CA VAL A 176 -6.30 -12.37 -12.70
C VAL A 176 -6.36 -13.46 -11.63
N SER A 177 -5.56 -14.51 -11.80
CA SER A 177 -5.58 -15.64 -10.88
C SER A 177 -4.69 -15.37 -9.68
N VAL A 178 -5.18 -15.70 -8.49
CA VAL A 178 -4.44 -15.71 -7.24
C VAL A 178 -3.95 -17.13 -6.99
N PHE A 179 -2.64 -17.30 -6.93
CA PHE A 179 -2.00 -18.55 -6.57
C PHE A 179 -1.57 -18.50 -5.11
N THR A 180 -1.91 -19.53 -4.34
CA THR A 180 -1.50 -19.63 -2.93
C THR A 180 -0.83 -20.99 -2.72
N PRO A 181 0.49 -21.08 -2.94
CA PRO A 181 1.24 -22.29 -2.60
C PRO A 181 1.13 -22.58 -1.09
N LYS A 182 1.37 -23.85 -0.73
CA LYS A 182 1.38 -24.24 0.68
C LYS A 182 2.46 -23.47 1.42
N SER A 183 2.09 -22.84 2.52
CA SER A 183 3.00 -22.13 3.43
C SER A 183 3.72 -20.91 2.84
N THR A 184 3.23 -20.33 1.75
CA THR A 184 3.75 -19.06 1.21
C THR A 184 2.64 -18.02 1.07
N PRO A 185 2.99 -16.72 1.06
CA PRO A 185 2.03 -15.67 0.73
C PRO A 185 1.39 -15.89 -0.65
N PRO A 186 0.13 -15.47 -0.85
CA PRO A 186 -0.49 -15.46 -2.16
C PRO A 186 0.27 -14.59 -3.15
N CYS A 187 0.25 -14.96 -4.43
CA CYS A 187 0.80 -14.18 -5.53
C CYS A 187 -0.15 -14.17 -6.74
N LEU A 188 -0.03 -13.16 -7.59
CA LEU A 188 -0.78 -13.11 -8.85
C LEU A 188 -0.06 -13.87 -9.95
N ASN A 189 -0.82 -14.55 -10.81
CA ASN A 189 -0.32 -15.06 -12.09
C ASN A 189 -0.94 -14.23 -13.22
N ILE A 190 -0.12 -13.42 -13.89
CA ILE A 190 -0.53 -12.43 -14.87
C ILE A 190 -0.19 -12.94 -16.26
N THR A 191 -1.22 -13.13 -17.06
CA THR A 191 -1.10 -13.55 -18.46
C THR A 191 -1.57 -12.45 -19.40
N ILE A 192 -1.30 -12.60 -20.70
CA ILE A 192 -1.72 -11.63 -21.71
C ILE A 192 -3.24 -11.39 -21.71
N ARG A 193 -4.05 -12.40 -21.36
CA ARG A 193 -5.52 -12.27 -21.29
C ARG A 193 -5.99 -11.44 -20.10
N ASN A 194 -5.12 -11.26 -19.10
CA ASN A 194 -5.43 -10.46 -17.92
C ASN A 194 -5.10 -8.99 -18.13
N MET A 195 -4.25 -8.66 -19.10
CA MET A 195 -3.83 -7.29 -19.38
C MET A 195 -4.97 -6.53 -20.06
N GLU A 196 -5.53 -5.54 -19.36
CA GLU A 196 -6.48 -4.61 -19.96
C GLU A 196 -5.78 -3.32 -20.41
N ALA A 197 -4.91 -2.77 -19.57
CA ALA A 197 -4.14 -1.58 -19.89
C ALA A 197 -2.85 -1.51 -19.06
N VAL A 198 -1.88 -0.76 -19.58
CA VAL A 198 -0.67 -0.35 -18.87
C VAL A 198 -0.52 1.15 -19.06
N PHE A 199 -0.38 1.88 -17.95
CA PHE A 199 -0.05 3.29 -17.97
C PHE A 199 1.41 3.42 -17.58
N ASP A 200 2.22 3.92 -18.51
CA ASP A 200 3.64 4.13 -18.33
C ASP A 200 3.89 5.07 -17.13
N LYS A 201 5.00 4.91 -16.39
CA LYS A 201 5.33 5.76 -15.24
C LYS A 201 5.34 7.26 -15.56
N ASP A 202 5.62 7.62 -16.83
CA ASP A 202 5.72 9.00 -17.30
C ASP A 202 4.40 9.52 -17.89
N THR A 203 3.31 8.74 -17.81
CA THR A 203 1.99 9.14 -18.28
C THR A 203 1.52 10.38 -17.53
N ILE A 204 1.24 11.45 -18.27
CA ILE A 204 0.62 12.66 -17.74
C ILE A 204 -0.89 12.46 -17.78
N PHE A 205 -1.57 12.69 -16.66
CA PHE A 205 -3.02 12.69 -16.61
C PHE A 205 -3.57 13.91 -17.34
N ILE A 206 -4.38 13.67 -18.37
CA ILE A 206 -5.14 14.69 -19.10
C ILE A 206 -6.61 14.37 -18.84
N GLY A 207 -7.15 14.98 -17.78
CA GLY A 207 -8.54 14.84 -17.34
C GLY A 207 -9.44 15.95 -17.86
#